data_AF-I1A6K0-F1
#
_entry.id   AF-I1A6K0-F1
#
_cell.length_a   1.000
_cell.length_b   1.000
_cell.length_c   1.000
_cell.angle_alpha   90.00
_cell.angle_beta   90.00
_cell.angle_gamma   90.00
#
_symmetry.space_group_name_H-M   'P 1'
#
loop_
_entity.id
_entity.type
_entity.pdbx_description
1 polymer ?
#
loop_
_entity_poly.entity_id
_entity_poly.type
_entity_poly.pdbx_seq_one_letter_code
_entity_poly.pdbx_strand_id
1 'polypeptide(L)'
;MARKKQSQFVLRFGEIQKNTEIKKYIFGTLYYTLNLVTFLSALYVAIIAVYFLAGNNKNYPGDVNPYRLEFWKDSSNYILTTTIINSITSMISSFIAFFAINSKFEYYKKKSNLLKFEYILFINKKWIYNSNNSSDNEFILFKRGLSILETNRYKSSAFLNYNEYKK
;
A
#
# COMPACT_ATOMS: atom_id res chain seq x y z
N MET A 1 11.74 -13.65 -41.84
CA MET A 1 11.61 -12.37 -41.12
C MET A 1 12.26 -12.54 -39.74
N ALA A 2 13.54 -12.19 -39.60
CA ALA A 2 14.29 -12.41 -38.37
C ALA A 2 13.79 -11.43 -37.28
N ARG A 3 13.40 -11.93 -36.10
CA ARG A 3 13.16 -11.07 -34.93
C ARG A 3 14.45 -10.31 -34.65
N LYS A 4 14.46 -8.98 -34.90
CA LYS A 4 15.53 -8.09 -34.44
C LYS A 4 15.74 -8.37 -32.95
N LYS A 5 16.94 -8.84 -32.59
CA LYS A 5 17.31 -9.11 -31.20
C LYS A 5 17.09 -7.81 -30.42
N GLN A 6 16.11 -7.80 -29.53
CA GLN A 6 15.82 -6.61 -28.73
C GLN A 6 17.07 -6.23 -27.93
N SER A 7 17.37 -4.94 -27.92
CA SER A 7 18.49 -4.40 -27.18
C SER A 7 18.39 -4.72 -25.69
N GLN A 8 19.53 -5.00 -25.07
CA GLN A 8 19.64 -5.30 -23.64
C GLN A 8 19.00 -4.19 -22.79
N PHE A 9 19.13 -2.93 -23.18
CA PHE A 9 18.56 -1.80 -22.44
C PHE A 9 17.03 -1.80 -22.44
N VAL A 10 16.40 -2.16 -23.56
CA VAL A 10 14.95 -2.25 -23.68
C VAL A 10 14.43 -3.43 -22.86
N LEU A 11 15.13 -4.57 -22.88
CA LEU A 11 14.78 -5.73 -22.06
C LEU A 11 14.83 -5.40 -20.57
N ARG A 12 15.93 -4.78 -20.11
CA ARG A 12 16.08 -4.34 -18.70
C ARG A 12 15.04 -3.31 -18.28
N PHE A 13 14.68 -2.38 -19.17
CA PHE A 13 13.58 -1.46 -18.91
C PHE A 13 12.24 -2.20 -18.76
N GLY A 14 11.96 -3.18 -19.61
CA GLY A 14 10.78 -4.03 -19.52
C GLY A 14 10.72 -4.82 -18.21
N GLU A 15 11.85 -5.37 -17.75
CA GLU A 15 11.97 -6.02 -16.43
C GLU A 15 11.64 -5.05 -15.29
N ILE A 16 12.19 -3.83 -15.34
CA ILE A 16 11.91 -2.75 -14.38
C ILE A 16 10.41 -2.42 -14.35
N GLN A 17 9.79 -2.26 -15.51
CA GLN A 17 8.36 -1.93 -15.63
C GLN A 17 7.50 -3.06 -15.06
N LYS A 18 7.77 -4.32 -15.46
CA LYS A 18 7.06 -5.50 -14.97
C LYS A 18 7.18 -5.64 -13.46
N ASN A 19 8.39 -5.49 -12.90
CA ASN A 19 8.61 -5.56 -11.46
C ASN A 19 7.85 -4.46 -10.71
N THR A 20 7.79 -3.24 -11.27
CA THR A 20 7.03 -2.13 -10.70
C THR A 20 5.54 -2.39 -10.74
N GLU A 21 5.02 -2.97 -11.83
CA GLU A 21 3.62 -3.38 -11.94
C GLU A 21 3.24 -4.48 -10.97
N ILE A 22 4.07 -5.52 -10.82
CA ILE A 22 3.86 -6.58 -9.84
C ILE A 22 3.77 -5.98 -8.43
N LYS A 23 4.70 -5.08 -8.07
CA LYS A 23 4.67 -4.40 -6.77
C LYS A 23 3.40 -3.56 -6.59
N LYS A 24 2.98 -2.81 -7.62
CA LYS A 24 1.71 -2.08 -7.62
C LYS A 24 0.53 -3.00 -7.31
N TYR A 25 0.46 -4.18 -7.94
CA TYR A 25 -0.61 -5.13 -7.67
C TYR A 25 -0.53 -5.74 -6.27
N ILE A 26 0.65 -6.13 -5.79
CA ILE A 26 0.82 -6.67 -4.43
C ILE A 26 0.36 -5.64 -3.39
N PHE A 27 0.87 -4.41 -3.46
CA PHE A 27 0.48 -3.35 -2.50
C PHE A 27 -0.97 -2.91 -2.68
N GLY A 28 -1.51 -2.97 -3.90
CA GLY A 28 -2.93 -2.71 -4.17
C GLY A 28 -3.83 -3.77 -3.53
N THR A 29 -3.52 -5.06 -3.72
CA THR A 29 -4.25 -6.16 -3.09
C THR A 29 -4.21 -6.02 -1.56
N LEU A 30 -3.02 -5.78 -0.98
CA LEU A 30 -2.91 -5.57 0.46
C LEU A 30 -3.75 -4.39 0.93
N TYR A 31 -3.72 -3.27 0.22
CA TYR A 31 -4.51 -2.08 0.54
C TYR A 31 -6.01 -2.39 0.54
N TYR A 32 -6.55 -2.99 -0.53
CA TYR A 32 -7.98 -3.26 -0.62
C TYR A 32 -8.43 -4.35 0.37
N THR A 33 -7.64 -5.41 0.55
CA THR A 33 -7.95 -6.46 1.53
C THR A 33 -7.95 -5.92 2.95
N LEU A 34 -6.97 -5.07 3.32
CA LEU A 34 -6.94 -4.44 4.64
C LEU A 34 -8.18 -3.57 4.87
N ASN A 35 -8.55 -2.73 3.90
CA ASN A 35 -9.76 -1.92 3.99
C ASN A 35 -11.03 -2.77 4.15
N LEU A 36 -11.14 -3.87 3.41
CA LEU A 36 -12.28 -4.78 3.50
C LEU A 36 -12.36 -5.42 4.89
N VAL A 37 -11.24 -5.92 5.41
CA VAL A 37 -11.16 -6.49 6.77
C VAL A 37 -11.53 -5.44 7.82
N THR A 38 -11.05 -4.20 7.69
CA THR A 38 -11.42 -3.11 8.59
C THR A 38 -12.91 -2.84 8.58
N PHE A 39 -13.53 -2.80 7.40
CA PHE A 39 -14.98 -2.61 7.28
C PHE A 39 -15.78 -3.75 7.93
N LEU A 40 -15.40 -5.01 7.65
CA LEU A 40 -16.04 -6.19 8.24
C LEU A 40 -15.88 -6.23 9.77
N SER A 41 -14.70 -5.89 10.28
CA SER A 41 -14.44 -5.79 11.71
C SER A 41 -15.29 -4.70 12.37
N ALA A 42 -15.41 -3.52 11.75
CA ALA A 42 -16.25 -2.44 12.26
C ALA A 42 -17.73 -2.85 12.30
N LEU A 43 -18.22 -3.51 11.25
CA LEU A 43 -19.57 -4.07 11.21
C LEU A 43 -19.81 -5.10 12.32
N TYR A 44 -18.87 -6.02 12.51
CA TYR A 44 -18.96 -7.04 13.55
C TYR A 44 -18.98 -6.42 14.97
N VAL A 45 -18.12 -5.44 15.23
CA VAL A 45 -18.12 -4.69 16.50
C VAL A 45 -19.44 -3.96 16.72
N ALA A 46 -20.01 -3.33 15.68
CA ALA A 46 -21.30 -2.68 15.77
C ALA A 46 -22.43 -3.67 16.14
N ILE A 47 -22.45 -4.85 15.52
CA ILE A 47 -23.42 -5.92 15.85
C ILE A 47 -23.26 -6.33 17.32
N ILE A 48 -22.04 -6.64 17.77
CA ILE A 48 -21.79 -7.01 19.17
C ILE A 48 -22.22 -5.90 20.13
N ALA A 49 -21.91 -4.65 19.82
CA ALA A 49 -22.27 -3.51 20.66
C ALA A 49 -23.79 -3.36 20.80
N VAL A 50 -24.55 -3.53 19.71
CA VAL A 50 -26.02 -3.53 19.74
C VAL A 50 -26.54 -4.69 20.58
N TYR A 51 -26.02 -5.90 20.41
CA TYR A 51 -26.40 -7.06 21.22
C TYR A 51 -26.11 -6.86 22.71
N PHE A 52 -24.94 -6.29 23.05
CA PHE A 52 -24.55 -5.99 24.42
C PHE A 52 -25.46 -4.94 25.06
N LEU A 53 -25.75 -3.83 24.35
CA LEU A 53 -26.67 -2.80 24.81
C LEU A 53 -28.08 -3.34 25.00
N ALA A 54 -28.56 -4.17 24.06
CA ALA A 54 -29.86 -4.83 24.16
C ALA A 54 -29.92 -5.79 25.35
N GLY A 55 -28.88 -6.59 25.59
CA GLY A 55 -28.80 -7.51 26.73
C GLY A 55 -28.70 -6.84 28.10
N ASN A 56 -28.11 -5.63 28.15
CA ASN A 56 -28.03 -4.82 29.37
C ASN A 56 -29.22 -3.86 29.55
N ASN A 57 -30.16 -3.82 28.62
CA ASN A 57 -31.37 -3.03 28.78
C ASN A 57 -32.22 -3.57 29.95
N LYS A 58 -32.38 -2.74 30.99
CA LYS A 58 -33.19 -3.04 32.17
C LYS A 58 -34.69 -2.84 31.93
N ASN A 59 -35.07 -2.17 30.85
CA ASN A 59 -36.46 -1.84 30.51
C ASN A 59 -37.04 -2.82 29.47
N TYR A 60 -36.54 -4.06 29.42
CA TYR A 60 -37.09 -5.06 28.52
C TYR A 60 -38.49 -5.50 29.01
N PRO A 61 -39.51 -5.56 28.15
CA PRO A 61 -40.84 -6.00 28.56
C PRO A 61 -40.83 -7.50 28.88
N GLY A 62 -41.05 -7.84 30.16
CA GLY A 62 -40.99 -9.21 30.71
C GLY A 62 -39.76 -9.46 31.60
N ASP A 63 -39.84 -10.45 32.49
CA ASP A 63 -38.77 -10.72 33.49
C ASP A 63 -37.46 -11.29 32.90
N VAL A 64 -37.49 -11.78 31.64
CA VAL A 64 -36.34 -12.42 31.00
C VAL A 64 -35.99 -11.71 29.70
N ASN A 65 -34.84 -11.02 29.69
CA ASN A 65 -34.27 -10.41 28.49
C ASN A 65 -33.55 -11.48 27.64
N PRO A 66 -34.05 -11.84 26.44
CA PRO A 66 -33.48 -12.90 25.61
C PRO A 66 -32.11 -12.53 25.02
N TYR A 67 -31.71 -11.26 25.07
CA TYR A 67 -30.40 -10.79 24.62
C TYR A 67 -29.33 -10.87 25.72
N ARG A 68 -29.69 -11.24 26.96
CA ARG A 68 -28.78 -11.31 28.10
C ARG A 68 -28.04 -12.66 28.14
N LEU A 69 -27.00 -12.79 27.32
CA LEU A 69 -26.17 -14.00 27.25
C LEU A 69 -25.31 -14.17 28.53
N GLU A 70 -25.11 -15.41 28.97
CA GLU A 70 -24.30 -15.75 30.16
C GLU A 70 -22.82 -15.36 30.00
N PHE A 71 -22.32 -15.35 28.77
CA PHE A 71 -20.97 -14.90 28.43
C PHE A 71 -20.62 -13.49 28.97
N TRP A 72 -21.62 -12.60 29.08
CA TRP A 72 -21.40 -11.23 29.57
C TRP A 72 -21.42 -11.09 31.10
N LYS A 73 -21.66 -12.18 31.84
CA LYS A 73 -21.72 -12.17 33.31
C LYS A 73 -20.37 -12.42 33.97
N ASP A 74 -19.40 -12.95 33.24
CA ASP A 74 -18.14 -13.43 33.79
C ASP A 74 -17.07 -12.32 33.84
N SER A 75 -16.70 -11.88 35.04
CA SER A 75 -15.93 -10.65 35.29
C SER A 75 -14.45 -10.90 35.55
N SER A 76 -13.80 -11.79 34.80
CA SER A 76 -12.37 -12.06 35.01
C SER A 76 -11.50 -10.88 34.53
N ASN A 77 -11.32 -9.90 35.41
CA ASN A 77 -10.66 -8.61 35.13
C ASN A 77 -9.27 -8.76 34.50
N TYR A 78 -8.52 -9.82 34.83
CA TYR A 78 -7.20 -10.10 34.23
C TYR A 78 -7.28 -10.48 32.74
N ILE A 79 -8.20 -11.37 32.36
CA ILE A 79 -8.39 -11.81 30.97
C ILE A 79 -8.91 -10.64 30.13
N LEU A 80 -9.83 -9.86 30.69
CA LEU A 80 -10.40 -8.69 30.03
C LEU A 80 -9.33 -7.60 29.80
N THR A 81 -8.50 -7.33 30.80
CA THR A 81 -7.42 -6.33 30.70
C THR A 81 -6.33 -6.75 29.71
N THR A 82 -5.89 -8.01 29.74
CA THR A 82 -4.89 -8.51 28.77
C THR A 82 -5.44 -8.50 27.34
N THR A 83 -6.72 -8.81 27.15
CA THR A 83 -7.40 -8.71 25.85
C THR A 83 -7.49 -7.26 25.36
N ILE A 84 -7.79 -6.30 26.24
CA ILE A 84 -7.80 -4.88 25.89
C ILE A 84 -6.40 -4.41 25.47
N ILE A 85 -5.35 -4.74 26.25
CA ILE A 85 -3.97 -4.36 25.93
C ILE A 85 -3.54 -4.94 24.58
N ASN A 86 -3.81 -6.23 24.33
CA ASN A 86 -3.50 -6.87 23.06
C ASN A 86 -4.27 -6.24 21.89
N SER A 87 -5.53 -5.87 22.11
CA SER A 87 -6.36 -5.21 21.09
C SER A 87 -5.83 -3.81 20.75
N ILE A 88 -5.45 -3.02 21.76
CA ILE A 88 -4.84 -1.69 21.55
C ILE A 88 -3.51 -1.82 20.81
N THR A 89 -2.66 -2.76 21.22
CA THR A 89 -1.35 -2.99 20.59
C THR A 89 -1.51 -3.43 19.13
N SER A 90 -2.45 -4.33 18.85
CA SER A 90 -2.81 -4.76 17.50
C SER A 90 -3.38 -3.61 16.66
N MET A 91 -4.22 -2.76 17.26
CA MET A 91 -4.78 -1.58 16.59
C MET A 91 -3.68 -0.61 16.16
N ILE A 92 -2.76 -0.25 17.05
CA ILE A 92 -1.64 0.65 16.75
C ILE A 92 -0.76 0.04 15.64
N SER A 93 -0.43 -1.24 15.74
CA SER A 93 0.39 -1.96 14.75
C SER A 93 -0.28 -1.97 13.37
N SER A 94 -1.58 -2.24 13.33
CA SER A 94 -2.39 -2.26 12.11
C SER A 94 -2.52 -0.88 11.48
N PHE A 95 -2.66 0.17 12.29
CA PHE A 95 -2.74 1.56 11.83
C PHE A 95 -1.43 1.99 11.16
N ILE A 96 -0.28 1.69 11.77
CA ILE A 96 1.03 1.97 11.18
C ILE A 96 1.21 1.19 9.86
N ALA A 97 0.87 -0.10 9.86
CA ALA A 97 0.95 -0.94 8.66
C ALA A 97 0.07 -0.40 7.52
N PHE A 98 -1.13 0.09 7.83
CA PHE A 98 -2.05 0.68 6.88
C PHE A 98 -1.43 1.90 6.17
N PHE A 99 -0.87 2.86 6.91
CA PHE A 99 -0.21 4.02 6.29
C PHE A 99 1.02 3.63 5.47
N ALA A 100 1.82 2.68 5.97
CA ALA A 100 2.98 2.18 5.25
C ALA A 100 2.60 1.55 3.91
N ILE A 101 1.56 0.71 3.89
CA ILE A 101 1.06 0.04 2.69
C ILE A 101 0.42 1.06 1.73
N ASN A 102 -0.40 1.98 2.23
CA ASN A 102 -1.02 3.03 1.43
C ASN A 102 0.03 3.90 0.72
N SER A 103 1.04 4.36 1.46
CA SER A 103 2.16 5.14 0.91
C SER A 103 2.92 4.37 -0.18
N LYS A 104 3.21 3.07 0.06
CA LYS A 104 3.86 2.22 -0.94
C LYS A 104 2.99 1.99 -2.17
N PHE A 105 1.69 1.78 -2.00
CA PHE A 105 0.76 1.59 -3.11
C PHE A 105 0.71 2.82 -4.02
N GLU A 106 0.48 4.01 -3.46
CA GLU A 106 0.46 5.25 -4.23
C GLU A 106 1.80 5.55 -4.91
N TYR A 107 2.92 5.26 -4.23
CA TYR A 107 4.24 5.33 -4.84
C TYR A 107 4.34 4.44 -6.10
N TYR A 108 4.08 3.14 -5.99
CA TYR A 108 4.23 2.22 -7.12
C TYR A 108 3.19 2.45 -8.23
N LYS A 109 1.99 2.91 -7.89
CA LYS A 109 0.96 3.35 -8.85
C LYS A 109 1.47 4.53 -9.68
N LYS A 110 2.00 5.58 -9.04
CA LYS A 110 2.57 6.73 -9.74
C LYS A 110 3.77 6.34 -10.61
N LYS A 111 4.70 5.53 -10.08
CA LYS A 111 5.90 5.09 -10.83
C LYS A 111 5.55 4.20 -12.02
N SER A 112 4.61 3.27 -11.86
CA SER A 112 4.12 2.42 -12.96
C SER A 112 3.56 3.26 -14.11
N ASN A 113 2.76 4.30 -13.81
CA ASN A 113 2.21 5.19 -14.83
C ASN A 113 3.30 6.02 -15.53
N LEU A 114 4.27 6.54 -14.78
CA LEU A 114 5.40 7.28 -15.35
C LEU A 114 6.26 6.41 -16.27
N LEU A 115 6.58 5.17 -15.87
CA LEU A 115 7.33 4.23 -16.70
C LEU A 115 6.57 3.88 -17.99
N LYS A 116 5.25 3.65 -17.88
CA LYS A 116 4.39 3.41 -19.05
C LYS A 116 4.39 4.60 -20.00
N PHE A 117 4.29 5.81 -19.48
CA PHE A 117 4.34 7.03 -20.27
C PHE A 117 5.69 7.21 -20.98
N GLU A 118 6.80 6.98 -20.28
CA GLU A 118 8.14 7.05 -20.84
C GLU A 118 8.33 6.05 -21.99
N TYR A 119 7.82 4.83 -21.83
CA TYR A 119 7.85 3.82 -22.89
C TYR A 119 7.03 4.22 -24.12
N ILE A 120 5.87 4.86 -23.93
CA ILE A 120 5.04 5.40 -25.01
C ILE A 120 5.79 6.50 -25.78
N LEU A 121 6.53 7.38 -25.08
CA LEU A 121 7.35 8.40 -25.72
C LEU A 121 8.47 7.78 -26.57
N PHE A 122 9.10 6.73 -26.06
CA PHE A 122 10.14 5.97 -26.76
C PHE A 122 9.63 5.31 -28.04
N ILE A 123 8.50 4.59 -27.97
CA ILE A 123 7.90 3.94 -29.15
C ILE A 123 7.55 4.97 -30.22
N ASN A 124 6.98 6.11 -29.81
CA ASN A 124 6.57 7.15 -30.73
C ASN A 124 7.74 8.03 -31.22
N LYS A 125 8.99 7.77 -30.78
CA LYS A 125 10.18 8.56 -31.10
C LYS A 125 10.01 10.08 -30.90
N LYS A 126 9.22 10.47 -29.90
CA LYS A 126 8.94 11.90 -29.64
C LYS A 126 9.98 12.50 -28.69
N TRP A 127 10.13 13.82 -28.75
CA TRP A 127 10.98 14.60 -27.84
C TRP A 127 12.44 14.13 -27.84
N ILE A 128 12.89 13.62 -26.69
CA ILE A 128 14.25 13.15 -26.42
C ILE A 128 14.62 11.87 -27.19
N TYR A 129 13.64 11.20 -27.81
CA TYR A 129 13.84 9.97 -28.59
C TYR A 129 13.86 10.20 -30.10
N ASN A 130 14.01 11.45 -30.54
CA ASN A 130 14.04 11.82 -31.97
C ASN A 130 15.41 11.58 -32.64
N SER A 131 16.38 10.99 -31.94
CA SER A 131 17.69 10.68 -32.54
C SER A 131 17.56 9.57 -33.59
N ASN A 132 18.29 9.70 -34.69
CA ASN A 132 18.44 8.65 -35.69
C ASN A 132 19.23 7.43 -35.15
N ASN A 133 19.97 7.59 -34.05
CA ASN A 133 20.69 6.51 -33.39
C ASN A 133 19.79 5.73 -32.44
N SER A 134 19.39 4.51 -32.83
CA SER A 134 18.55 3.63 -32.02
C SER A 134 19.19 3.27 -30.68
N SER A 135 20.51 3.07 -30.65
CA SER A 135 21.21 2.64 -29.44
C SER A 135 21.21 3.71 -28.35
N ASP A 136 21.36 4.98 -28.73
CA ASP A 136 21.32 6.10 -27.79
C ASP A 136 19.93 6.25 -27.17
N ASN A 137 18.88 6.14 -27.99
CA ASN A 137 17.50 6.22 -27.52
C ASN A 137 17.17 5.09 -26.51
N GLU A 138 17.67 3.88 -26.76
CA GLU A 138 17.49 2.73 -25.87
C GLU A 138 18.23 2.92 -24.52
N PHE A 139 19.46 3.45 -24.57
CA PHE A 139 20.21 3.78 -23.35
C PHE A 139 19.53 4.90 -22.54
N ILE A 140 19.03 5.95 -23.21
CA ILE A 140 18.28 7.04 -22.58
C ILE A 140 17.02 6.51 -21.90
N LEU A 141 16.28 5.61 -22.55
CA LEU A 141 15.10 4.95 -21.96
C LEU A 141 15.46 4.22 -20.67
N PHE A 142 16.51 3.40 -20.68
CA PHE A 142 16.94 2.67 -19.50
C PHE A 142 17.37 3.63 -18.37
N LYS A 143 18.20 4.63 -18.67
CA LYS A 143 18.67 5.64 -17.72
C LYS A 143 17.50 6.39 -17.06
N ARG A 144 16.51 6.78 -17.86
CA ARG A 144 15.31 7.48 -17.36
C ARG A 144 14.41 6.56 -16.55
N GLY A 145 14.27 5.28 -16.93
CA GLY A 145 13.59 4.29 -16.11
C GLY A 145 14.17 4.17 -14.70
N LEU A 146 15.50 4.11 -14.57
CA LEU A 146 16.19 4.12 -13.28
C LEU A 146 16.00 5.43 -12.50
N SER A 147 16.02 6.57 -13.19
CA SER A 147 15.78 7.87 -12.58
C SER A 147 14.35 8.01 -12.05
N ILE A 148 13.35 7.54 -12.82
CA ILE A 148 11.94 7.51 -12.42
C ILE A 148 11.78 6.68 -11.16
N LEU A 149 12.42 5.50 -11.08
CA LEU A 149 12.38 4.66 -9.88
C LEU A 149 13.19 5.20 -8.70
N GLU A 150 13.89 6.32 -8.88
CA GLU A 150 14.70 6.95 -7.84
C GLU A 150 15.76 6.01 -7.26
N THR A 151 16.19 4.99 -8.01
CA THR A 151 17.15 3.97 -7.56
C THR A 151 18.51 4.59 -7.18
N ASN A 152 18.76 5.85 -7.57
CA ASN A 152 19.95 6.63 -7.25
C ASN A 152 19.74 7.78 -6.22
N ARG A 153 18.55 7.95 -5.62
CA ARG A 153 18.25 9.17 -4.82
C ARG A 153 18.89 9.25 -3.43
N TYR A 154 19.35 8.16 -2.84
CA TYR A 154 19.98 8.21 -1.51
C TYR A 154 21.38 8.83 -1.46
N LYS A 155 21.91 9.38 -2.58
CA LYS A 155 23.20 10.08 -2.56
C LYS A 155 23.14 11.60 -2.54
N SER A 156 21.97 12.26 -2.68
CA SER A 156 21.96 13.74 -2.79
C SER A 156 20.89 14.44 -1.95
N SER A 157 19.63 13.98 -1.94
CA SER A 157 18.57 14.72 -1.24
C SER A 157 18.60 14.57 0.29
N ALA A 158 19.20 13.50 0.82
CA ALA A 158 19.40 13.33 2.26
C ALA A 158 20.56 14.19 2.81
N PHE A 159 21.53 14.56 1.97
CA PHE A 159 22.68 15.39 2.37
C PHE A 159 22.42 16.89 2.25
N LEU A 160 21.51 17.31 1.36
CA LEU A 160 21.17 18.73 1.18
C LEU A 160 20.37 19.28 2.37
N ASN A 161 19.51 18.48 2.99
CA ASN A 161 18.72 18.90 4.16
C ASN A 161 19.53 19.02 5.47
N TYR A 162 20.74 18.46 5.56
CA TYR A 162 21.58 18.61 6.76
C TYR A 162 22.35 19.94 6.80
N ASN A 163 22.63 20.52 5.63
CA ASN A 163 23.41 21.75 5.53
C ASN A 163 22.58 23.03 5.63
N GLU A 164 21.25 22.95 5.54
CA GLU A 164 20.36 24.12 5.71
C GLU A 164 20.08 24.45 7.18
N TYR A 165 20.29 23.53 8.12
CA TYR A 165 20.15 23.77 9.57
C TYR A 165 21.44 24.22 10.27
N LYS A 166 22.51 24.48 9.51
CA LYS A 166 23.81 24.93 10.02
C LYS A 166 24.21 26.34 9.56
N LYS A 167 23.25 27.16 9.13
CA LYS A 167 23.46 28.59 8.89
C LYS A 167 22.70 29.42 9.90
#